data_AF-A0A1C4V0Z8-F1
#
_entry.id   AF-A0A1C4V0Z8-F1
#
_cell.length_a   1.000
_cell.length_b   1.000
_cell.length_c   1.000
_cell.angle_alpha   90.00
_cell.angle_beta   90.00
_cell.angle_gamma   90.00
#
_symmetry.space_group_name_H-M   'P 1'
#
loop_
_entity.id
_entity.type
_entity.pdbx_description
1 polymer ?
#
loop_
_entity_poly.entity_id
_entity_poly.type
_entity_poly.pdbx_seq_one_letter_code
_entity_poly.pdbx_strand_id
1 'polypeptide(L)'
;MSIAAQATSYPRRAVRALVTAQLATIGAFLAVLLLYLGRMATAGVGPTEMLTGAYDPKDMIPFGMDGVNPFLWLYAVVGMLYLAGAVLGLPLAIAAVAVVAREREALPRVTRTLLLTGAVGGLLVLVARFTPPLLDMHSWWMD
;
A
#
# COMPACT_ATOMS: atom_id res chain seq x y z
N MET A 1 -33.48 19.26 -24.70
CA MET A 1 -33.65 18.40 -23.50
C MET A 1 -32.31 18.36 -22.77
N SER A 2 -32.19 19.08 -21.66
CA SER A 2 -30.95 19.12 -20.87
C SER A 2 -30.91 17.89 -19.98
N ILE A 3 -30.04 16.92 -20.29
CA ILE A 3 -29.67 15.86 -19.36
C ILE A 3 -28.77 16.54 -18.32
N ALA A 4 -29.39 17.22 -17.35
CA ALA A 4 -28.73 17.55 -16.11
C ALA A 4 -28.45 16.21 -15.44
N ALA A 5 -27.30 15.62 -15.76
CA ALA A 5 -26.77 14.49 -15.03
C ALA A 5 -26.78 14.90 -13.57
N GLN A 6 -27.69 14.31 -12.77
CA GLN A 6 -27.72 14.52 -11.34
C GLN A 6 -26.33 14.16 -10.83
N ALA A 7 -25.53 15.19 -10.53
CA ALA A 7 -24.25 15.05 -9.91
C ALA A 7 -24.52 14.60 -8.46
N THR A 8 -24.71 13.29 -8.29
CA THR A 8 -24.75 12.66 -6.98
C THR A 8 -23.43 12.94 -6.30
N SER A 9 -23.45 13.73 -5.23
CA SER A 9 -22.25 14.01 -4.44
C SER A 9 -21.75 12.73 -3.78
N TYR A 10 -20.43 12.54 -3.74
CA TYR A 10 -19.85 11.38 -3.06
C TYR A 10 -20.16 11.42 -1.56
N PRO A 11 -20.68 10.34 -0.96
CA PRO A 11 -20.92 10.32 0.47
C PRO A 11 -19.58 10.40 1.22
N ARG A 12 -19.55 11.16 2.33
CA ARG A 12 -18.34 11.33 3.16
C ARG A 12 -17.68 10.00 3.56
N ARG A 13 -18.48 8.95 3.74
CA ARG A 13 -18.00 7.59 4.04
C ARG A 13 -17.17 7.01 2.90
N ALA A 14 -17.56 7.21 1.64
CA ALA A 14 -16.81 6.72 0.49
C ALA A 14 -15.47 7.44 0.34
N VAL A 15 -15.45 8.77 0.55
CA VAL A 15 -14.20 9.55 0.52
C VAL A 15 -13.23 9.08 1.62
N ARG A 16 -13.73 8.84 2.84
CA ARG A 16 -12.92 8.29 3.92
C ARG A 16 -12.38 6.91 3.59
N ALA A 17 -13.21 6.01 3.07
CA ALA A 17 -12.79 4.67 2.66
C ALA A 17 -11.68 4.72 1.60
N LEU A 18 -11.80 5.63 0.63
CA LEU A 18 -10.78 5.83 -0.42
C LEU A 18 -9.44 6.29 0.16
N VAL A 19 -9.45 7.30 1.04
CA VAL A 19 -8.23 7.76 1.73
C VAL A 19 -7.62 6.64 2.57
N THR A 20 -8.44 5.92 3.35
CA THR A 20 -7.97 4.79 4.16
C THR A 20 -7.36 3.70 3.30
N ALA A 21 -7.96 3.35 2.17
CA ALA A 21 -7.42 2.34 1.26
C ALA A 21 -6.06 2.78 0.67
N GLN A 22 -5.92 4.04 0.25
CA GLN A 22 -4.65 4.59 -0.23
C GLN A 22 -3.58 4.51 0.87
N LEU A 23 -3.88 5.00 2.07
CA LEU A 23 -2.92 4.98 3.18
C LEU A 23 -2.56 3.56 3.63
N ALA A 24 -3.52 2.64 3.68
CA ALA A 24 -3.29 1.26 4.09
C ALA A 24 -2.38 0.53 3.10
N THR A 25 -2.61 0.68 1.79
CA THR A 25 -1.79 0.04 0.75
C THR A 25 -0.38 0.63 0.66
N ILE A 26 -0.25 1.96 0.77
CA ILE A 26 1.06 2.63 0.86
C ILE A 26 1.79 2.20 2.13
N GLY A 27 1.10 2.22 3.28
CA GLY A 27 1.66 1.84 4.57
C GLY A 27 2.15 0.38 4.58
N ALA A 28 1.39 -0.54 3.99
CA ALA A 28 1.80 -1.94 3.86
C ALA A 28 3.06 -2.09 2.99
N PHE A 29 3.15 -1.36 1.88
CA PHE A 29 4.38 -1.34 1.07
C PHE A 29 5.59 -0.83 1.86
N LEU A 30 5.43 0.29 2.57
CA LEU A 30 6.50 0.85 3.39
C LEU A 30 6.89 -0.09 4.54
N ALA A 31 5.93 -0.79 5.14
CA ALA A 31 6.22 -1.78 6.18
C ALA A 31 7.09 -2.93 5.63
N VAL A 32 6.72 -3.52 4.49
CA VAL A 32 7.53 -4.57 3.84
C VAL A 32 8.92 -4.06 3.48
N LEU A 33 9.01 -2.84 2.94
CA LEU A 33 10.29 -2.21 2.62
C LEU A 33 11.18 -2.05 3.88
N LEU A 34 10.62 -1.56 4.98
CA LEU A 34 11.35 -1.38 6.22
C LEU A 34 11.77 -2.71 6.85
N LEU A 35 10.93 -3.75 6.77
CA LEU A 35 11.28 -5.10 7.22
C LEU A 35 12.45 -5.65 6.41
N TYR A 36 12.39 -5.53 5.08
CA TYR A 36 13.44 -5.98 4.18
C TYR A 36 14.78 -5.26 4.45
N LEU A 37 14.76 -3.92 4.52
CA LEU A 37 15.94 -3.12 4.81
C LEU A 37 16.48 -3.39 6.23
N GLY A 38 15.59 -3.52 7.22
CA GLY A 38 15.96 -3.84 8.59
C GLY A 38 16.60 -5.22 8.72
N ARG A 39 16.10 -6.21 7.99
CA ARG A 39 16.68 -7.56 7.97
C ARG A 39 18.07 -7.53 7.34
N MET A 40 18.25 -6.86 6.20
CA MET A 40 19.57 -6.67 5.60
C MET A 40 20.54 -5.97 6.54
N ALA A 41 20.12 -4.88 7.18
CA ALA A 41 20.96 -4.11 8.10
C ALA A 41 21.37 -4.91 9.34
N THR A 42 20.47 -5.73 9.89
CA THR A 42 20.74 -6.55 11.08
C THR A 42 21.60 -7.78 10.78
N ALA A 43 21.46 -8.36 9.60
CA ALA A 43 22.29 -9.49 9.15
C ALA A 43 23.61 -9.06 8.49
N GLY A 44 23.77 -7.79 8.09
CA GLY A 44 24.94 -7.29 7.39
C GLY A 44 25.06 -7.80 5.96
N VAL A 45 23.93 -8.10 5.32
CA VAL A 45 23.85 -8.79 4.02
C VAL A 45 23.26 -7.90 2.93
N GLY A 46 23.61 -8.20 1.69
CA GLY A 46 23.07 -7.52 0.51
C GLY A 46 21.75 -8.12 -0.01
N PRO A 47 21.09 -7.45 -0.97
CA PRO A 47 19.82 -7.90 -1.57
C PRO A 47 19.85 -9.32 -2.16
N THR A 48 20.96 -9.71 -2.79
CA THR A 48 21.12 -11.03 -3.39
C THR A 48 21.26 -12.15 -2.36
N GLU A 49 21.87 -11.86 -1.23
CA GLU A 49 22.06 -12.81 -0.14
C GLU A 49 20.74 -13.07 0.61
N MET A 50 19.85 -12.08 0.65
CA MET A 50 18.49 -12.22 1.20
C MET A 50 17.67 -13.30 0.47
N LEU A 51 17.98 -13.59 -0.79
CA LEU A 51 17.26 -14.57 -1.63
C LEU A 51 17.78 -16.00 -1.47
N THR A 52 18.72 -16.26 -0.58
CA THR A 52 19.30 -17.60 -0.35
C THR A 52 18.40 -18.52 0.49
N GLY A 53 17.27 -18.02 1.00
CA GLY A 53 16.36 -18.74 1.90
C GLY A 53 16.82 -18.76 3.36
N ALA A 54 18.04 -18.31 3.68
CA ALA A 54 18.56 -18.24 5.04
C ALA A 54 17.95 -17.10 5.88
N TYR A 55 17.16 -16.22 5.26
CA TYR A 55 16.63 -15.00 5.85
C TYR A 55 15.12 -14.86 5.63
N ASP A 56 14.33 -15.91 5.86
CA ASP A 56 12.88 -15.94 5.60
C ASP A 56 12.17 -14.75 6.30
N PRO A 57 11.28 -14.00 5.61
CA PRO A 57 10.52 -12.91 6.24
C PRO A 57 9.69 -13.37 7.46
N LYS A 58 9.27 -14.64 7.51
CA LYS A 58 8.50 -15.24 8.62
C LYS A 58 9.32 -15.35 9.90
N ASP A 59 10.65 -15.43 9.81
CA ASP A 59 11.53 -15.43 10.99
C ASP A 59 11.46 -14.11 11.77
N MET A 60 10.94 -13.05 11.15
CA MET A 60 10.74 -11.76 11.81
C MET A 60 9.45 -11.69 12.63
N ILE A 61 8.58 -12.71 12.57
CA ILE A 61 7.31 -12.76 13.31
C ILE A 61 7.62 -13.14 14.77
N PRO A 62 7.40 -12.22 15.74
CA PRO A 62 7.62 -12.53 17.15
C PRO A 62 6.75 -13.71 17.57
N PHE A 63 7.30 -14.63 18.36
CA PHE A 63 6.59 -15.83 18.87
C PHE A 63 6.21 -16.88 17.81
N GLY A 64 6.71 -16.76 16.58
CA GLY A 64 6.60 -17.80 15.54
C GLY A 64 5.23 -17.92 14.87
N MET A 65 5.05 -19.01 14.11
CA MET A 65 3.91 -19.24 13.19
C MET A 65 2.73 -19.96 13.85
N ASP A 66 2.25 -19.46 14.99
CA ASP A 66 1.06 -19.99 15.66
C ASP A 66 -0.21 -19.25 15.22
N GLY A 67 -1.30 -19.97 14.95
CA GLY A 67 -2.60 -19.40 14.60
C GLY A 67 -3.23 -18.55 15.70
N VAL A 68 -2.83 -18.69 16.97
CA VAL A 68 -3.26 -17.77 18.05
C VAL A 68 -2.37 -16.54 18.19
N ASN A 69 -1.26 -16.46 17.45
CA ASN A 69 -0.32 -15.35 17.52
C ASN A 69 -0.87 -14.13 16.76
N PRO A 70 -1.15 -12.99 17.43
CA PRO A 70 -1.62 -11.79 16.76
C PRO A 70 -0.63 -11.21 15.74
N PHE A 71 0.68 -11.45 15.92
CA PHE A 71 1.70 -10.95 14.99
C PHE A 71 1.70 -11.71 13.66
N LEU A 72 1.35 -13.00 13.66
CA LEU A 72 1.11 -13.75 12.43
C LEU A 72 -0.04 -13.14 11.62
N TRP A 73 -1.15 -12.79 12.29
CA TRP A 73 -2.29 -12.17 11.63
C TRP A 73 -1.95 -10.78 11.09
N LEU A 74 -1.18 -9.99 11.84
CA LEU A 74 -0.69 -8.70 11.36
C LEU A 74 0.19 -8.87 10.12
N TYR A 75 1.12 -9.82 10.13
CA TYR A 75 1.95 -10.17 8.96
C TYR A 75 1.09 -10.52 7.75
N ALA A 76 0.08 -11.38 7.93
CA ALA A 76 -0.84 -11.77 6.87
C ALA A 76 -1.65 -10.58 6.32
N VAL A 77 -2.18 -9.71 7.19
CA VAL A 77 -2.92 -8.50 6.79
C VAL A 77 -2.01 -7.53 6.01
N VAL A 78 -0.78 -7.33 6.46
CA VAL A 78 0.21 -6.52 5.74
C VAL A 78 0.49 -7.13 4.36
N GLY A 79 0.67 -8.45 4.27
CA GLY A 79 0.85 -9.15 3.01
C GLY A 79 -0.34 -8.98 2.06
N MET A 80 -1.57 -9.11 2.56
CA MET A 80 -2.78 -8.88 1.77
C MET A 80 -2.89 -7.44 1.28
N LEU A 81 -2.63 -6.45 2.14
CA LEU A 81 -2.66 -5.03 1.76
C LEU A 81 -1.54 -4.68 0.77
N TYR A 82 -0.37 -5.28 0.94
CA TYR A 82 0.75 -5.16 0.01
C TYR A 82 0.36 -5.67 -1.37
N LEU A 83 -0.26 -6.85 -1.48
CA LEU A 83 -0.73 -7.40 -2.76
C LEU A 83 -1.89 -6.59 -3.35
N ALA A 84 -2.85 -6.21 -2.52
CA ALA A 84 -3.96 -5.36 -2.91
C ALA A 84 -3.46 -4.02 -3.48
N GLY A 85 -2.40 -3.45 -2.91
CA GLY A 85 -1.76 -2.22 -3.42
C GLY A 85 -1.20 -2.37 -4.83
N ALA A 86 -0.68 -3.55 -5.21
CA ALA A 86 -0.19 -3.80 -6.57
C ALA A 86 -1.33 -3.80 -7.61
N VAL A 87 -2.50 -4.32 -7.23
CA VAL A 87 -3.66 -4.42 -8.13
C VAL A 87 -4.52 -3.15 -8.12
N LEU A 88 -4.77 -2.60 -6.94
CA LEU A 88 -5.70 -1.51 -6.71
C LEU A 88 -5.04 -0.13 -6.73
N GLY A 89 -3.71 -0.02 -6.70
CA GLY A 89 -3.01 1.26 -6.65
C GLY A 89 -3.43 2.24 -7.75
N LEU A 90 -3.45 1.78 -9.00
CA LEU A 90 -3.90 2.59 -10.14
C LEU A 90 -5.41 2.92 -10.09
N PRO A 91 -6.33 1.95 -9.89
CA PRO A 91 -7.74 2.24 -9.67
C PRO A 91 -8.02 3.27 -8.56
N LEU A 92 -7.33 3.17 -7.42
CA LEU A 92 -7.47 4.09 -6.29
C LEU A 92 -6.99 5.49 -6.65
N ALA A 93 -5.89 5.62 -7.40
CA ALA A 93 -5.39 6.90 -7.87
C ALA A 93 -6.38 7.58 -8.84
N ILE A 94 -6.91 6.83 -9.81
CA ILE A 94 -7.92 7.32 -10.76
C ILE A 94 -9.18 7.77 -10.02
N ALA A 95 -9.68 6.95 -9.09
CA ALA A 95 -10.86 7.27 -8.29
C ALA A 95 -10.64 8.56 -7.46
N ALA A 96 -9.46 8.72 -6.85
CA ALA A 96 -9.13 9.91 -6.07
C ALA A 96 -9.11 11.18 -6.94
N VAL A 97 -8.48 11.13 -8.11
CA VAL A 97 -8.47 12.26 -9.05
C VAL A 97 -9.88 12.58 -9.54
N ALA A 98 -10.69 11.57 -9.87
CA ALA A 98 -12.07 11.75 -10.31
C ALA A 98 -12.94 12.41 -9.22
N VAL A 99 -12.83 11.96 -7.97
CA VAL A 99 -13.52 12.56 -6.82
C VAL A 99 -13.11 14.01 -6.63
N VAL A 100 -11.81 14.31 -6.69
CA VAL A 100 -11.29 15.67 -6.55
C VAL A 100 -11.74 16.59 -7.70
N ALA A 101 -11.76 16.10 -8.93
CA ALA A 101 -12.20 16.86 -10.09
C ALA A 101 -13.69 17.19 -10.03
N ARG A 102 -14.52 16.22 -9.61
CA ARG A 102 -15.98 16.37 -9.54
C ARG A 102 -16.46 17.21 -8.37
N GLU A 103 -15.81 17.11 -7.21
CA GLU A 103 -16.25 17.76 -5.96
C GLU A 103 -15.29 18.87 -5.50
N ARG A 104 -14.63 19.54 -6.44
CA ARG A 104 -13.54 20.49 -6.15
C ARG A 104 -13.92 21.60 -5.16
N GLU A 105 -15.15 22.09 -5.26
CA GLU A 105 -15.67 23.20 -4.43
C GLU A 105 -16.30 22.71 -3.13
N ALA A 106 -16.84 21.48 -3.11
CA ALA A 106 -17.49 20.90 -1.95
C ALA A 106 -16.51 20.23 -0.97
N LEU A 107 -15.34 19.79 -1.45
CA LEU A 107 -14.34 19.13 -0.62
C LEU A 107 -13.47 20.12 0.17
N PRO A 108 -13.24 19.87 1.48
CA PRO A 108 -12.23 20.59 2.24
C PRO A 108 -10.85 20.47 1.60
N ARG A 109 -10.06 21.54 1.64
CA ARG A 109 -8.70 21.57 1.06
C ARG A 109 -7.83 20.41 1.58
N VAL A 110 -7.91 20.10 2.88
CA VAL A 110 -7.16 19.01 3.51
C VAL A 110 -7.51 17.66 2.88
N THR A 111 -8.79 17.35 2.73
CA THR A 111 -9.24 16.09 2.12
C THR A 111 -8.78 15.98 0.67
N ARG A 112 -8.85 17.09 -0.09
CA ARG A 112 -8.35 17.14 -1.46
C ARG A 112 -6.86 16.85 -1.52
N THR A 113 -6.08 17.49 -0.66
CA THR A 113 -4.63 17.24 -0.58
C THR A 113 -4.35 15.79 -0.22
N LEU A 114 -5.02 15.23 0.79
CA LEU A 114 -4.84 13.83 1.17
C LEU A 114 -5.13 12.85 0.02
N LEU A 115 -6.22 13.05 -0.73
CA LEU A 115 -6.56 12.21 -1.89
C LEU A 115 -5.51 12.30 -2.99
N LEU A 116 -5.03 13.51 -3.30
CA LEU A 116 -4.03 13.73 -4.35
C LEU A 116 -2.66 13.23 -3.94
N THR A 117 -2.22 13.52 -2.72
CA THR A 117 -0.95 13.00 -2.18
C THR A 117 -1.00 11.48 -2.06
N GLY A 118 -2.13 10.91 -1.64
CA GLY A 118 -2.35 9.47 -1.64
C GLY A 118 -2.31 8.86 -3.04
N ALA A 119 -2.88 9.55 -4.05
CA ALA A 119 -2.83 9.09 -5.44
C ALA A 119 -1.39 9.11 -5.98
N VAL A 120 -0.67 10.21 -5.77
CA VAL A 120 0.74 10.34 -6.18
C VAL A 120 1.61 9.33 -5.44
N GLY A 121 1.48 9.20 -4.12
CA GLY A 121 2.22 8.24 -3.30
C GLY A 121 1.93 6.79 -3.72
N GLY A 122 0.68 6.45 -3.99
CA GLY A 122 0.28 5.14 -4.49
C GLY A 122 0.88 4.83 -5.86
N LEU A 123 0.92 5.81 -6.77
CA LEU A 123 1.58 5.67 -8.07
C LEU A 123 3.10 5.51 -7.93
N LEU A 124 3.74 6.30 -7.06
CA LEU A 124 5.18 6.16 -6.80
C LEU A 124 5.52 4.77 -6.27
N VAL A 125 4.75 4.27 -5.30
CA VAL A 125 4.87 2.91 -4.78
C VAL A 125 4.66 1.87 -5.89
N LEU A 126 3.64 2.05 -6.72
CA LEU A 126 3.35 1.14 -7.82
C LEU A 126 4.51 1.08 -8.82
N VAL A 127 5.04 2.23 -9.23
CA VAL A 127 6.21 2.32 -10.12
C VAL A 127 7.44 1.72 -9.46
N ALA A 128 7.66 1.99 -8.17
CA ALA A 128 8.82 1.48 -7.43
C ALA A 128 8.88 -0.05 -7.42
N ARG A 129 7.74 -0.75 -7.39
CA ARG A 129 7.68 -2.22 -7.47
C ARG A 129 8.35 -2.82 -8.69
N PHE A 130 8.52 -2.04 -9.76
CA PHE A 130 9.15 -2.48 -11.00
C PHE A 130 10.64 -2.11 -11.08
N THR A 131 11.22 -1.60 -9.99
CA THR A 131 12.67 -1.33 -9.92
C THR A 131 13.44 -2.59 -9.48
N PRO A 132 14.66 -2.83 -9.98
CA PRO A 132 15.40 -4.06 -9.67
C PRO A 132 15.55 -4.37 -8.17
N PRO A 133 15.94 -3.40 -7.30
CA PRO A 133 16.08 -3.69 -5.87
C PRO A 133 14.76 -4.10 -5.18
N LEU A 134 13.62 -3.68 -5.72
CA LEU A 134 12.31 -3.98 -5.16
C LEU A 134 11.69 -5.24 -5.75
N LEU A 135 12.21 -5.75 -6.87
CA LEU A 135 11.91 -7.10 -7.34
C LEU A 135 12.50 -8.14 -6.38
N ASP A 136 13.74 -7.94 -5.93
CA ASP A 136 14.36 -8.82 -4.91
C ASP A 136 13.55 -8.79 -3.60
N MET A 137 13.13 -7.60 -3.16
CA MET A 137 12.22 -7.46 -2.01
C MET A 137 10.90 -8.21 -2.22
N HIS A 138 10.34 -8.17 -3.43
CA HIS A 138 9.09 -8.86 -3.73
C HIS A 138 9.27 -10.38 -3.67
N SER A 139 10.34 -10.90 -4.28
CA SER A 139 10.69 -12.31 -4.23
C SER A 139 10.91 -12.77 -2.79
N TRP A 140 11.66 -12.00 -1.99
CA TRP A 140 11.90 -12.28 -0.59
C TRP A 140 10.60 -12.31 0.24
N TRP A 141 9.69 -11.36 0.03
CA TRP A 141 8.43 -11.30 0.79
C TRP A 141 7.45 -12.44 0.46
N MET A 142 7.54 -12.98 -0.75
CA MET A 142 6.63 -14.02 -1.24
C MET A 142 7.13 -15.44 -1.00
N ASP A 143 8.37 -15.59 -0.52
CA ASP A 143 8.98 -16.85 -0.08
C ASP A 143 8.39 -17.32 1.26
#